data_AF-A0A954YDG0-F1
#
_entry.id   AF-A0A954YDG0-F1
#
_cell.length_a   1.000
_cell.length_b   1.000
_cell.length_c   1.000
_cell.angle_alpha   90.00
_cell.angle_beta   90.00
_cell.angle_gamma   90.00
#
_symmetry.space_group_name_H-M   'P 1'
#
loop_
_entity.id
_entity.type
_entity.pdbx_description
1 polymer ?
#
loop_
_entity_poly.entity_id
_entity_poly.type
_entity_poly.pdbx_seq_one_letter_code
_entity_poly.pdbx_strand_id
1 'polypeptide(L)'
;MGVSGQSGAVDARLARQGSAPALATEAFGRAFRQHFRTLWLIACGVTRKPDLAEDVVQEAAVIALRKLAEFDPNTSFVAWMGQIVRFVAMNQSRREQRRRAVPLEAAAEPAAGTTSEEAGAGGGFDPNWFDDRVLAALAEIAEIPRACLLLRTVQGLSYAEISAALDVPAGTAMSHVFRSRQTLRRKLGSATRGD
;
A
#
# COMPACT_ATOMS: atom_id res chain seq x y z
N MET A 1 -29.97 0.12 45.52
CA MET A 1 -28.84 -0.56 46.18
C MET A 1 -28.05 -1.23 45.06
N GLY A 2 -26.87 -0.69 44.76
CA GLY A 2 -26.19 -0.85 43.46
C GLY A 2 -25.47 -2.18 43.29
N VAL A 3 -25.48 -2.69 42.06
CA VAL A 3 -24.67 -3.81 41.61
C VAL A 3 -23.41 -3.23 40.97
N SER A 4 -22.24 -3.47 41.58
CA SER A 4 -20.92 -3.09 41.07
C SER A 4 -20.03 -4.33 41.09
N GLY A 5 -19.25 -4.52 40.02
CA GLY A 5 -18.20 -5.54 39.97
C GLY A 5 -17.96 -6.17 38.60
N GLN A 6 -17.74 -5.36 37.56
CA GLN A 6 -17.04 -5.80 36.36
C GLN A 6 -15.53 -5.91 36.64
N SER A 7 -14.85 -6.64 35.75
CA SER A 7 -13.44 -6.48 35.35
C SER A 7 -12.48 -7.54 35.90
N GLY A 8 -12.20 -8.55 35.08
CA GLY A 8 -11.21 -9.58 35.39
C GLY A 8 -10.55 -10.22 34.16
N ALA A 9 -10.53 -9.57 32.99
CA ALA A 9 -9.99 -10.19 31.78
C ALA A 9 -9.26 -9.26 30.78
N VAL A 10 -8.89 -8.03 31.16
CA VAL A 10 -8.23 -7.09 30.20
C VAL A 10 -6.73 -6.86 30.49
N ASP A 11 -6.21 -7.24 31.66
CA ASP A 11 -4.86 -6.83 32.09
C ASP A 11 -3.71 -7.81 31.80
N ALA A 12 -3.89 -8.78 30.89
CA ALA A 12 -2.83 -9.74 30.56
C ALA A 12 -1.96 -9.34 29.34
N ARG A 13 -2.26 -8.23 28.64
CA ARG A 13 -1.54 -7.85 27.41
C ARG A 13 -0.55 -6.68 27.56
N LEU A 14 -0.49 -6.02 28.72
CA LEU A 14 0.37 -4.86 28.97
C LEU A 14 1.76 -5.17 29.57
N ALA A 15 2.09 -6.43 29.84
CA ALA A 15 3.31 -6.79 30.58
C ALA A 15 4.47 -7.33 29.71
N ARG A 16 4.68 -6.80 28.49
CA ARG A 16 5.92 -7.04 27.71
C ARG A 16 6.46 -5.75 27.10
N GLN A 17 6.77 -4.77 27.94
CA GLN A 17 7.69 -3.68 27.59
C GLN A 17 9.04 -3.93 28.24
N GLY A 18 9.78 -4.89 27.68
CA GLY A 18 11.24 -4.77 27.62
C GLY A 18 11.53 -4.03 26.32
N SER A 19 11.79 -2.73 26.40
CA SER A 19 12.05 -1.90 25.21
C SER A 19 13.30 -2.42 24.50
N ALA A 20 13.12 -3.17 23.41
CA ALA A 20 14.16 -3.27 22.40
C ALA A 20 14.51 -1.84 21.96
N PRO A 21 15.79 -1.53 21.64
CA PRO A 21 16.12 -0.21 21.14
C PRO A 21 15.33 0.04 19.87
N ALA A 22 14.54 1.13 19.86
CA ALA A 22 13.82 1.59 18.69
C ALA A 22 14.80 1.66 17.51
N LEU A 23 14.36 1.28 16.31
CA LEU A 23 15.18 1.33 15.10
C LEU A 23 15.77 2.74 14.96
N ALA A 24 17.10 2.88 14.94
CA ALA A 24 17.73 4.18 14.78
C ALA A 24 17.30 4.83 13.44
N THR A 25 17.14 6.16 13.40
CA THR A 25 16.66 6.89 12.21
C THR A 25 17.47 6.58 10.95
N GLU A 26 18.78 6.40 11.06
CA GLU A 26 19.63 6.02 9.94
C GLU A 26 19.33 4.60 9.43
N ALA A 27 19.09 3.66 10.35
CA ALA A 27 18.72 2.29 10.01
C ALA A 27 17.33 2.23 9.37
N PHE A 28 16.38 3.05 9.86
CA PHE A 28 15.10 3.28 9.18
C PHE A 28 15.32 3.78 7.75
N GLY A 29 16.14 4.82 7.54
CA GLY A 29 16.40 5.37 6.21
C GLY A 29 16.98 4.35 5.23
N ARG A 30 17.87 3.45 5.70
CA ARG A 30 18.39 2.35 4.89
C ARG A 30 17.31 1.32 4.55
N ALA A 31 16.56 0.84 5.54
CA ALA A 31 15.48 -0.14 5.34
C ALA A 31 14.38 0.43 4.43
N PHE A 32 14.02 1.70 4.61
CA PHE A 32 13.05 2.39 3.78
C PHE A 32 13.48 2.43 2.31
N ARG A 33 14.72 2.86 2.01
CA ARG A 33 15.24 2.87 0.63
C ARG A 33 15.28 1.47 0.01
N GLN A 34 15.70 0.48 0.79
CA GLN A 34 15.74 -0.92 0.34
C GLN A 34 14.35 -1.45 -0.05
N HIS A 35 13.32 -1.04 0.68
CA HIS A 35 11.95 -1.55 0.51
C HIS A 35 11.00 -0.58 -0.20
N PHE A 36 11.48 0.57 -0.66
CA PHE A 36 10.68 1.62 -1.27
C PHE A 36 9.78 1.08 -2.39
N ARG A 37 10.35 0.27 -3.31
CA ARG A 37 9.59 -0.30 -4.43
C ARG A 37 8.44 -1.21 -3.97
N THR A 38 8.65 -2.00 -2.91
CA THR A 38 7.61 -2.84 -2.34
C THR A 38 6.49 -1.98 -1.75
N LEU A 39 6.84 -0.96 -0.97
CA LEU A 39 5.90 -0.02 -0.36
C LEU A 39 5.11 0.76 -1.43
N TRP A 40 5.79 1.22 -2.46
CA TRP A 40 5.17 1.90 -3.60
C TRP A 40 4.19 1.00 -4.35
N LEU A 41 4.50 -0.29 -4.55
CA LEU A 41 3.55 -1.22 -5.16
C LEU A 41 2.31 -1.49 -4.30
N ILE A 42 2.44 -1.47 -2.97
CA ILE A 42 1.28 -1.49 -2.06
C ILE A 42 0.41 -0.25 -2.33
N ALA A 43 1.02 0.94 -2.34
CA ALA A 43 0.32 2.19 -2.58
C ALA A 43 -0.37 2.19 -3.96
N CYS A 44 0.34 1.84 -5.04
CA CYS A 44 -0.23 1.68 -6.38
C CYS A 44 -1.40 0.71 -6.41
N GLY A 45 -1.28 -0.42 -5.71
CA GLY A 45 -2.32 -1.44 -5.56
C GLY A 45 -3.60 -0.92 -4.91
N VAL A 46 -3.53 0.19 -4.17
CA VAL A 46 -4.69 0.86 -3.58
C VAL A 46 -5.11 2.05 -4.44
N THR A 47 -4.22 3.02 -4.72
CA THR A 47 -4.54 4.31 -5.35
C THR A 47 -4.89 4.25 -6.84
N ARG A 48 -4.39 3.24 -7.59
CA ARG A 48 -4.48 3.15 -9.07
C ARG A 48 -3.71 4.24 -9.82
N LYS A 49 -2.97 5.10 -9.10
CA LYS A 49 -2.27 6.24 -9.67
C LYS A 49 -0.82 6.23 -9.18
N PRO A 50 0.16 6.02 -10.08
CA PRO A 50 1.59 6.07 -9.76
C PRO A 50 1.99 7.35 -9.02
N ASP A 51 1.55 8.51 -9.51
CA ASP A 51 1.92 9.81 -8.94
C ASP A 51 1.45 9.94 -7.48
N LEU A 52 0.20 9.54 -7.20
CA LEU A 52 -0.31 9.52 -5.83
C LEU A 52 0.35 8.46 -4.95
N ALA A 53 0.90 7.40 -5.53
CA ALA A 53 1.52 6.33 -4.77
C ALA A 53 2.84 6.78 -4.14
N GLU A 54 3.59 7.64 -4.81
CA GLU A 54 4.81 8.22 -4.25
C GLU A 54 4.50 9.11 -3.05
N ASP A 55 3.56 10.05 -3.19
CA ASP A 55 3.09 10.91 -2.08
C ASP A 55 2.65 10.09 -0.87
N VAL A 56 1.88 9.02 -1.12
CA VAL A 56 1.41 8.11 -0.08
C VAL A 56 2.58 7.45 0.67
N VAL A 57 3.60 7.00 -0.05
CA VAL A 57 4.78 6.36 0.57
C VAL A 57 5.59 7.37 1.37
N GLN A 58 5.73 8.60 0.88
CA GLN A 58 6.41 9.67 1.60
C GLN A 58 5.66 10.06 2.89
N GLU A 59 4.34 10.26 2.81
CA GLU A 59 3.51 10.55 3.98
C GLU A 59 3.56 9.39 5.00
N ALA A 60 3.52 8.15 4.52
CA ALA A 60 3.68 6.97 5.37
C ALA A 60 5.04 6.94 6.07
N ALA A 61 6.12 7.35 5.40
CA ALA A 61 7.45 7.44 6.01
C ALA A 61 7.49 8.47 7.14
N VAL A 62 6.84 9.64 6.96
CA VAL A 62 6.74 10.68 8.01
C VAL A 62 5.96 10.15 9.22
N ILE A 63 4.85 9.43 8.99
CA ILE A 63 4.07 8.81 10.07
C ILE A 63 4.91 7.73 10.77
N ALA A 64 5.62 6.90 10.02
CA ALA A 64 6.44 5.82 10.56
C ALA A 64 7.59 6.36 11.42
N LEU A 65 8.27 7.43 10.99
CA LEU A 65 9.31 8.09 11.79
C LEU A 65 8.79 8.58 13.13
N ARG A 66 7.55 9.08 13.20
CA ARG A 66 6.90 9.48 14.46
C ARG A 66 6.54 8.29 15.36
N LYS A 67 6.29 7.12 14.75
CA LYS A 67 5.92 5.87 15.43
C LYS A 67 7.10 4.91 15.59
N LEU A 68 8.32 5.36 15.35
CA LEU A 68 9.49 4.47 15.27
C LEU A 68 9.77 3.75 16.59
N ALA A 69 9.38 4.34 17.72
CA ALA A 69 9.46 3.73 19.05
C ALA A 69 8.48 2.56 19.25
N GLU A 70 7.42 2.47 18.44
CA GLU A 70 6.44 1.38 18.47
C GLU A 70 6.87 0.19 17.59
N PHE A 71 7.90 0.35 16.76
CA PHE A 71 8.39 -0.71 15.91
C PHE A 71 9.08 -1.79 16.74
N ASP A 72 8.60 -3.04 16.64
CA ASP A 72 9.26 -4.21 17.20
C ASP A 72 10.30 -4.75 16.19
N PRO A 73 11.61 -4.70 16.50
CA PRO A 73 12.66 -5.20 15.62
C PRO A 73 12.57 -6.70 15.29
N ASN A 74 11.80 -7.47 16.06
CA ASN A 74 11.55 -8.88 15.79
C ASN A 74 10.46 -9.11 14.73
N THR A 75 9.84 -8.04 14.23
CA THR A 75 8.83 -8.08 13.18
C THR A 75 9.38 -7.61 11.83
N SER A 76 8.69 -7.96 10.75
CA SER A 76 9.10 -7.53 9.41
C SER A 76 8.87 -6.03 9.25
N PHE A 77 9.93 -5.29 8.91
CA PHE A 77 9.85 -3.87 8.55
C PHE A 77 8.85 -3.62 7.42
N VAL A 78 8.87 -4.47 6.38
CA VAL A 78 7.94 -4.40 5.24
C VAL A 78 6.51 -4.61 5.70
N ALA A 79 6.28 -5.51 6.65
CA ALA A 79 4.96 -5.76 7.19
C ALA A 79 4.41 -4.52 7.92
N TRP A 80 5.20 -3.99 8.85
CA TRP A 80 4.86 -2.80 9.63
C TRP A 80 4.64 -1.55 8.76
N MET A 81 5.59 -1.25 7.87
CA MET A 81 5.45 -0.14 6.92
C MET A 81 4.29 -0.36 5.94
N GLY A 82 4.06 -1.59 5.49
CA GLY A 82 2.98 -1.95 4.59
C GLY A 82 1.60 -1.62 5.15
N GLN A 83 1.40 -1.82 6.46
CA GLN A 83 0.16 -1.43 7.14
C GLN A 83 -0.04 0.09 7.14
N ILE A 84 1.01 0.86 7.41
CA ILE A 84 0.96 2.34 7.41
C ILE A 84 0.66 2.84 5.99
N VAL A 85 1.40 2.35 4.99
CA VAL A 85 1.21 2.71 3.58
C VAL A 85 -0.21 2.40 3.14
N ARG A 86 -0.74 1.21 3.45
CA ARG A 86 -2.11 0.82 3.12
C ARG A 86 -3.12 1.77 3.75
N PHE A 87 -2.94 2.13 5.01
CA PHE A 87 -3.84 3.07 5.70
C PHE A 87 -3.86 4.45 5.02
N VAL A 88 -2.69 5.01 4.74
CA VAL A 88 -2.54 6.30 4.04
C VAL A 88 -3.16 6.22 2.64
N ALA A 89 -2.86 5.16 1.88
CA ALA A 89 -3.38 4.96 0.54
C ALA A 89 -4.92 4.86 0.49
N MET A 90 -5.53 4.16 1.45
CA MET A 90 -7.00 4.07 1.54
C MET A 90 -7.63 5.42 1.85
N ASN A 91 -7.02 6.22 2.73
CA ASN A 91 -7.50 7.57 3.03
C ASN A 91 -7.39 8.48 1.81
N GLN A 92 -6.27 8.44 1.10
CA GLN A 92 -6.05 9.19 -0.14
C GLN A 92 -7.08 8.79 -1.22
N SER A 93 -7.30 7.49 -1.44
CA SER A 93 -8.28 6.94 -2.39
C SER A 93 -9.70 7.41 -2.07
N ARG A 94 -10.12 7.35 -0.79
CA ARG A 94 -11.45 7.83 -0.36
C ARG A 94 -11.62 9.33 -0.54
N ARG A 95 -10.57 10.12 -0.27
CA ARG A 95 -10.59 11.58 -0.46
C ARG A 95 -10.74 11.96 -1.93
N GLU A 96 -10.04 11.27 -2.82
CA GLU A 96 -10.15 11.45 -4.28
C GLU A 96 -11.55 11.08 -4.78
N GLN A 97 -12.12 9.96 -4.30
CA GLN A 97 -13.48 9.54 -4.65
C GLN A 97 -14.52 10.60 -4.23
N ARG A 98 -14.37 11.17 -3.04
CA ARG A 98 -15.25 12.27 -2.57
C ARG A 98 -15.09 13.53 -3.41
N ARG A 99 -13.87 13.92 -3.77
CA ARG A 99 -13.62 15.08 -4.65
C ARG A 99 -14.32 14.94 -6.01
N ARG A 100 -14.35 13.73 -6.58
CA ARG A 100 -15.04 13.43 -7.85
C ARG A 100 -16.56 13.38 -7.74
N ALA A 101 -17.09 13.07 -6.56
CA ALA A 101 -18.54 12.93 -6.33
C ALA A 101 -19.24 14.27 -6.05
N VAL A 102 -18.50 15.36 -5.84
CA VAL A 102 -19.07 16.70 -5.70
C VAL A 102 -19.22 17.30 -7.12
N PRO A 103 -20.44 17.71 -7.54
CA PRO A 103 -20.61 18.43 -8.81
C PRO A 103 -19.72 19.67 -8.86
N LEU A 104 -18.96 19.79 -9.94
CA LEU A 104 -17.92 20.79 -10.12
C LEU A 104 -18.55 22.15 -10.45
N GLU A 105 -19.01 22.89 -9.43
CA GLU A 105 -19.32 24.33 -9.56
C GLU A 105 -18.28 25.23 -8.90
N ALA A 106 -17.14 24.67 -8.46
CA ALA A 106 -16.06 25.48 -7.91
C ALA A 106 -14.68 24.97 -8.36
N ALA A 107 -13.91 25.92 -8.91
CA ALA A 107 -12.50 25.87 -9.28
C ALA A 107 -12.16 25.13 -10.58
N ALA A 108 -12.38 25.82 -11.69
CA ALA A 108 -11.48 25.73 -12.83
C ALA A 108 -10.14 26.41 -12.44
N GLU A 109 -9.09 25.62 -12.28
CA GLU A 109 -7.76 26.03 -12.73
C GLU A 109 -7.19 24.86 -13.54
N PRO A 110 -6.82 25.07 -14.81
CA PRO A 110 -6.08 24.05 -15.54
C PRO A 110 -4.68 23.99 -14.93
N ALA A 111 -4.35 22.90 -14.25
CA ALA A 111 -2.97 22.57 -13.97
C ALA A 111 -2.27 22.36 -15.32
N ALA A 112 -1.63 23.41 -15.81
CA ALA A 112 -0.77 23.36 -16.97
C ALA A 112 0.32 22.30 -16.71
N GLY A 113 0.50 21.41 -17.68
CA GLY A 113 1.57 20.44 -17.67
C GLY A 113 2.91 21.15 -17.57
N THR A 114 3.65 20.84 -16.51
CA THR A 114 5.09 21.06 -16.45
C THR A 114 5.73 19.67 -16.39
N THR A 115 6.22 19.21 -17.54
CA THR A 115 7.26 18.19 -17.61
C THR A 115 8.43 18.66 -16.76
N SER A 116 8.57 18.12 -15.56
CA SER A 116 9.75 18.32 -14.72
C SER A 116 10.75 17.23 -15.07
N GLU A 117 11.61 17.51 -16.05
CA GLU A 117 12.87 16.80 -16.22
C GLU A 117 13.82 17.22 -15.10
N GLU A 118 13.73 16.57 -13.94
CA GLU A 118 14.85 16.56 -12.98
C GLU A 118 15.02 15.15 -12.43
N ALA A 119 15.87 14.39 -13.14
CA ALA A 119 16.41 13.12 -12.68
C ALA A 119 17.36 13.35 -11.49
N GLY A 120 16.79 13.44 -10.29
CA GLY A 120 17.52 13.28 -9.04
C GLY A 120 17.81 11.80 -8.78
N ALA A 121 19.07 11.46 -8.51
CA ALA A 121 19.55 10.10 -8.28
C ALA A 121 18.73 9.34 -7.21
N GLY A 122 17.76 8.57 -7.67
CA GLY A 122 16.83 7.84 -6.81
C GLY A 122 15.88 6.97 -7.59
N GLY A 123 16.38 6.17 -8.55
CA GLY A 123 15.59 5.11 -9.20
C GLY A 123 14.21 5.56 -9.73
N GLY A 124 14.10 6.79 -10.22
CA GLY A 124 12.89 7.32 -10.84
C GLY A 124 12.47 6.40 -11.98
N PHE A 125 11.29 5.82 -11.83
CA PHE A 125 10.82 4.71 -12.65
C PHE A 125 9.91 5.22 -13.78
N ASP A 126 10.13 4.65 -14.96
CA ASP A 126 9.43 4.97 -16.21
C ASP A 126 7.90 4.72 -16.09
N PRO A 127 7.06 5.75 -16.33
CA PRO A 127 5.60 5.63 -16.40
C PRO A 127 5.07 4.55 -17.36
N ASN A 128 5.88 4.09 -18.33
CA ASN A 128 5.48 3.14 -19.38
C ASN A 128 5.45 1.65 -18.99
N TRP A 129 5.60 1.28 -17.72
CA TRP A 129 5.73 -0.13 -17.35
C TRP A 129 4.48 -1.00 -17.50
N PHE A 130 3.31 -0.39 -17.64
CA PHE A 130 2.07 -1.11 -17.90
C PHE A 130 1.37 -0.51 -19.11
N ASP A 131 1.16 -1.36 -20.12
CA ASP A 131 0.21 -1.11 -21.21
C ASP A 131 -1.12 -0.58 -20.62
N ASP A 132 -1.68 0.49 -21.20
CA ASP A 132 -2.95 1.10 -20.78
C ASP A 132 -4.07 0.07 -20.62
N ARG A 133 -4.06 -0.99 -21.43
CA ARG A 133 -5.00 -2.11 -21.34
C ARG A 133 -4.80 -2.94 -20.07
N VAL A 134 -3.56 -3.12 -19.63
CA VAL A 134 -3.23 -3.78 -18.36
C VAL A 134 -3.63 -2.89 -17.20
N LEU A 135 -3.38 -1.59 -17.27
CA LEU A 135 -3.80 -0.62 -16.25
C LEU A 135 -5.34 -0.61 -16.10
N ALA A 136 -6.07 -0.58 -17.22
CA ALA A 136 -7.53 -0.66 -17.22
C ALA A 136 -8.03 -2.00 -16.63
N ALA A 137 -7.40 -3.13 -17.00
CA ALA A 137 -7.77 -4.43 -16.45
C ALA A 137 -7.47 -4.55 -14.94
N LEU A 138 -6.38 -3.94 -14.47
CA LEU A 138 -6.06 -3.84 -13.04
C LEU A 138 -7.08 -2.96 -12.30
N ALA A 139 -7.56 -1.87 -12.89
CA ALA A 139 -8.55 -0.99 -12.27
C ALA A 139 -9.90 -1.68 -11.96
N GLU A 140 -10.21 -2.78 -12.63
CA GLU A 140 -11.39 -3.61 -12.35
C GLU A 140 -11.24 -4.47 -11.07
N ILE A 141 -10.02 -4.56 -10.55
CA ILE A 141 -9.70 -5.35 -9.37
C ILE A 141 -9.79 -4.45 -8.13
N ALA A 142 -10.51 -4.93 -7.12
CA ALA A 142 -10.59 -4.24 -5.83
C ALA A 142 -9.19 -4.04 -5.22
N GLU A 143 -9.06 -3.02 -4.38
CA GLU A 143 -7.77 -2.52 -3.87
C GLU A 143 -6.90 -3.62 -3.23
N ILE A 144 -7.44 -4.38 -2.27
CA ILE A 144 -6.66 -5.42 -1.58
C ILE A 144 -6.26 -6.58 -2.50
N PRO A 145 -7.17 -7.18 -3.29
CA PRO A 145 -6.76 -8.22 -4.23
C PRO A 145 -5.73 -7.75 -5.26
N ARG A 146 -5.82 -6.49 -5.71
CA ARG A 146 -4.87 -5.89 -6.64
C ARG A 146 -3.49 -5.70 -6.02
N ALA A 147 -3.42 -5.22 -4.79
CA ALA A 147 -2.16 -5.14 -4.04
C ALA A 147 -1.52 -6.52 -3.85
N CYS A 148 -2.31 -7.54 -3.46
CA CYS A 148 -1.83 -8.93 -3.38
C CYS A 148 -1.22 -9.41 -4.71
N LEU A 149 -1.90 -9.13 -5.83
CA LEU A 149 -1.43 -9.51 -7.15
C LEU A 149 -0.08 -8.84 -7.47
N LEU A 150 0.01 -7.51 -7.36
CA LEU A 150 1.22 -6.75 -7.68
C LEU A 150 2.42 -7.19 -6.84
N LEU A 151 2.23 -7.38 -5.53
CA LEU A 151 3.29 -7.89 -4.65
C LEU A 151 3.77 -9.28 -5.06
N ARG A 152 2.85 -10.17 -5.45
CA ARG A 152 3.22 -11.52 -5.87
C ARG A 152 3.94 -11.53 -7.22
N THR A 153 3.46 -10.76 -8.19
CA THR A 153 3.94 -10.85 -9.59
C THR A 153 5.11 -9.93 -9.89
N VAL A 154 5.16 -8.75 -9.26
CA VAL A 154 6.20 -7.74 -9.53
C VAL A 154 7.33 -7.80 -8.50
N GLN A 155 7.03 -8.10 -7.23
CA GLN A 155 8.07 -8.21 -6.18
C GLN A 155 8.44 -9.66 -5.83
N GLY A 156 7.65 -10.64 -6.29
CA GLY A 156 7.93 -12.05 -6.02
C GLY A 156 7.66 -12.49 -4.59
N LEU A 157 6.97 -11.67 -3.77
CA LEU A 157 6.74 -11.99 -2.36
C LEU A 157 5.96 -13.30 -2.18
N SER A 158 6.29 -14.04 -1.12
CA SER A 158 5.52 -15.19 -0.66
C SER A 158 4.16 -14.78 -0.11
N TYR A 159 3.22 -15.72 -0.04
CA TYR A 159 1.90 -15.43 0.54
C TYR A 159 1.96 -15.09 2.03
N ALA A 160 2.98 -15.58 2.75
CA ALA A 160 3.22 -15.22 4.15
C ALA A 160 3.68 -13.75 4.28
N GLU A 161 4.60 -13.31 3.42
CA GLU A 161 5.05 -11.91 3.40
C GLU A 161 3.92 -10.95 2.99
N ILE A 162 3.10 -11.34 2.01
CA ILE A 162 1.92 -10.55 1.60
C ILE A 162 0.89 -10.49 2.73
N SER A 163 0.66 -11.61 3.43
CA SER A 163 -0.24 -11.68 4.58
C SER A 163 0.17 -10.69 5.67
N ALA A 164 1.46 -10.65 6.00
CA ALA A 164 2.00 -9.73 6.99
C ALA A 164 1.91 -8.26 6.52
N ALA A 165 2.19 -7.98 5.25
CA ALA A 165 2.19 -6.61 4.70
C ALA A 165 0.80 -5.99 4.52
N LEU A 166 -0.20 -6.81 4.18
CA LEU A 166 -1.56 -6.32 3.88
C LEU A 166 -2.56 -6.61 4.99
N ASP A 167 -2.14 -7.29 6.06
CA ASP A 167 -2.98 -7.71 7.18
C ASP A 167 -4.20 -8.53 6.71
N VAL A 168 -3.92 -9.57 5.91
CA VAL A 168 -4.92 -10.52 5.41
C VAL A 168 -4.42 -11.95 5.63
N PRO A 169 -5.30 -12.96 5.83
CA PRO A 169 -4.84 -14.35 5.95
C PRO A 169 -4.10 -14.83 4.71
N ALA A 170 -3.07 -15.67 4.86
CA ALA A 170 -2.28 -16.17 3.73
C ALA A 170 -3.13 -16.92 2.67
N GLY A 171 -4.13 -17.70 3.10
CA GLY A 171 -5.10 -18.32 2.18
C GLY A 171 -5.97 -17.30 1.43
N THR A 172 -6.30 -16.19 2.09
CA THR A 172 -6.98 -15.04 1.47
C THR A 172 -6.08 -14.35 0.45
N ALA A 173 -4.80 -14.13 0.76
CA ALA A 173 -3.82 -13.58 -0.19
C ALA A 173 -3.69 -14.48 -1.43
N MET A 174 -3.57 -15.80 -1.25
CA MET A 174 -3.50 -16.77 -2.34
C MET A 174 -4.75 -16.72 -3.23
N SER A 175 -5.94 -16.78 -2.63
CA SER A 175 -7.21 -16.72 -3.38
C SER A 175 -7.41 -15.37 -4.08
N HIS A 176 -6.99 -14.26 -3.47
CA HIS A 176 -6.96 -12.94 -4.09
C HIS A 176 -6.05 -12.90 -5.33
N VAL A 177 -4.82 -13.40 -5.23
CA VAL A 177 -3.90 -13.48 -6.38
C VAL A 177 -4.52 -14.32 -7.49
N PHE A 178 -5.07 -15.49 -7.16
CA PHE A 178 -5.66 -16.39 -8.15
C PHE A 178 -6.82 -15.72 -8.92
N ARG A 179 -7.79 -15.15 -8.20
CA ARG A 179 -8.96 -14.47 -8.80
C ARG A 179 -8.57 -13.23 -9.60
N SER A 180 -7.55 -12.50 -9.14
CA SER A 180 -7.01 -11.33 -9.84
C SER A 180 -6.38 -11.73 -11.18
N ARG A 181 -5.59 -12.82 -11.21
CA ARG A 181 -5.04 -13.38 -12.46
C ARG A 181 -6.13 -13.85 -13.42
N GLN A 182 -7.20 -14.47 -12.91
CA GLN A 182 -8.34 -14.86 -13.76
C GLN A 182 -9.03 -13.64 -14.38
N THR A 183 -9.18 -12.57 -13.62
CA THR A 183 -9.75 -11.30 -14.09
C THR A 183 -8.90 -10.69 -15.20
N LEU A 184 -7.58 -10.61 -14.99
CA LEU A 184 -6.66 -10.14 -16.03
C LEU A 184 -6.70 -11.02 -17.29
N ARG A 185 -6.65 -12.35 -17.14
CA ARG A 185 -6.75 -13.27 -18.28
C ARG A 185 -8.03 -13.09 -19.08
N ARG A 186 -9.17 -12.88 -18.41
CA ARG A 186 -10.45 -12.64 -19.08
C ARG A 186 -10.47 -11.33 -19.86
N LYS A 187 -9.94 -10.25 -19.27
CA LYS A 187 -9.94 -8.91 -19.87
C LYS A 187 -8.89 -8.73 -20.97
N LEU A 188 -7.74 -9.38 -20.83
CA LEU A 188 -6.63 -9.26 -21.78
C LEU A 188 -6.69 -10.35 -22.86
N GLY A 189 -7.10 -11.57 -22.50
CA GLY A 189 -7.20 -12.70 -23.42
C GLY A 189 -8.39 -12.65 -24.38
N SER A 190 -9.40 -11.83 -24.11
CA SER A 190 -10.47 -11.52 -25.09
C SER A 190 -9.98 -10.62 -26.22
N ALA A 191 -8.84 -9.96 -26.05
CA ALA A 191 -8.28 -9.00 -27.00
C ALA A 191 -7.04 -9.54 -27.73
N THR A 192 -6.71 -10.82 -27.56
CA THR A 192 -5.70 -11.55 -28.37
C THR A 192 -6.35 -12.45 -29.43
N ARG A 193 -7.69 -12.38 -29.58
CA ARG A 193 -8.47 -13.20 -30.54
C ARG A 193 -9.22 -12.30 -31.53
N GLY A 194 -8.52 -11.31 -32.05
CA GLY A 194 -9.03 -10.32 -33.00
C GLY A 194 -7.86 -9.60 -33.65
N ASP A 195 -7.06 -10.37 -34.38
CA ASP A 195 -6.20 -9.96 -35.50
C ASP A 195 -6.16 -11.16 -36.47
#